data_AF-A0A3R6SVQ5-F1
#
_entry.id   AF-A0A3R6SVQ5-F1
#
_cell.length_a   1.000
_cell.length_b   1.000
_cell.length_c   1.000
_cell.angle_alpha   90.00
_cell.angle_beta   90.00
_cell.angle_gamma   90.00
#
_symmetry.space_group_name_H-M   'P 1'
#
loop_
_entity.id
_entity.type
_entity.pdbx_description
1 polymer ?
#
loop_
_entity_poly.entity_id
_entity_poly.type
_entity_poly.pdbx_seq_one_letter_code
_entity_poly.pdbx_strand_id
1 'polypeptide(L)'
;MLGMEKKINAFIERLASEQVGSLTENIYLDKHKQENLRLYLMALCKNKPTYMLVGEAPGYKGCGVTGIPFTDENEMKNHLGTYQEGYYFENIKCLQKENSAGIIWGAIQARNDGKIPLMWNAYPFHPFKENKRLSNRKPNKTELIVGKSYLEELIDIFKIPKNDIYAVGRVAQSQLGYLGAVKYICHPSHGGKAECVNGILSIK
;
A
#
# COMPACT_ATOMS: atom_id res chain seq x y z
N MET A 1 16.91 -15.76 5.37
CA MET A 1 16.90 -14.32 4.98
C MET A 1 17.16 -14.16 3.49
N LEU A 2 18.26 -14.71 2.96
CA LEU A 2 18.65 -14.60 1.54
C LEU A 2 17.55 -14.99 0.52
N GLY A 3 16.78 -16.06 0.78
CA GLY A 3 15.71 -16.48 -0.12
C GLY A 3 14.50 -15.54 -0.16
N MET A 4 14.22 -14.82 0.94
CA MET A 4 13.10 -13.88 1.01
C MET A 4 13.45 -12.56 0.34
N GLU A 5 14.68 -12.08 0.54
CA GLU A 5 15.21 -10.91 -0.16
C GLU A 5 15.20 -11.12 -1.68
N LYS A 6 15.62 -12.29 -2.16
CA LYS A 6 15.54 -12.62 -3.59
C LYS A 6 14.12 -12.55 -4.15
N LYS A 7 13.12 -13.04 -3.40
CA LYS A 7 11.70 -12.95 -3.79
C LYS A 7 11.21 -11.50 -3.83
N ILE A 8 11.57 -10.69 -2.83
CA ILE A 8 11.20 -9.27 -2.79
C ILE A 8 11.83 -8.50 -3.96
N ASN A 9 13.11 -8.75 -4.26
CA ASN A 9 13.78 -8.08 -5.38
C ASN A 9 13.13 -8.47 -6.72
N ALA A 10 12.83 -9.76 -6.93
CA ALA A 10 12.13 -10.22 -8.13
C ALA A 10 10.72 -9.61 -8.25
N PHE A 11 9.99 -9.49 -7.14
CA PHE A 11 8.69 -8.84 -7.09
C PHE A 11 8.77 -7.36 -7.52
N ILE A 12 9.77 -6.62 -7.03
CA ILE A 12 9.99 -5.21 -7.36
C ILE A 12 10.44 -5.05 -8.82
N GLU A 13 11.31 -5.93 -9.33
CA GLU A 13 11.70 -5.95 -10.74
C GLU A 13 10.51 -6.17 -11.66
N ARG A 14 9.60 -7.08 -11.29
CA ARG A 14 8.34 -7.32 -12.01
C ARG A 14 7.40 -6.12 -11.95
N LEU A 15 7.31 -5.42 -10.81
CA LEU A 15 6.53 -4.18 -10.70
C LEU A 15 7.10 -3.08 -11.61
N ALA A 16 8.41 -2.90 -11.60
CA ALA A 16 9.09 -1.85 -12.34
C ALA A 16 9.07 -2.05 -13.86
N SER A 17 8.90 -3.30 -14.33
CA SER A 17 8.83 -3.64 -15.76
C SER A 17 7.42 -3.69 -16.34
N GLU A 18 6.39 -3.63 -15.49
CA GLU A 18 5.00 -3.74 -15.91
C GLU A 18 4.58 -2.58 -16.81
N GLN A 19 3.93 -2.92 -17.92
CA GLN A 19 3.42 -1.94 -18.87
C GLN A 19 2.03 -1.51 -18.44
N VAL A 20 1.82 -0.19 -18.35
CA VAL A 20 0.55 0.38 -17.91
C VAL A 20 -0.09 1.21 -19.03
N GLY A 21 -1.42 1.36 -18.96
CA GLY A 21 -2.16 2.17 -19.93
C GLY A 21 -1.84 3.67 -19.82
N SER A 22 -2.24 4.44 -20.84
CA SER A 22 -1.92 5.87 -20.98
C SER A 22 -2.47 6.78 -19.87
N LEU A 23 -3.50 6.34 -19.14
CA LEU A 23 -4.10 7.05 -17.99
C LEU A 23 -3.68 6.48 -16.64
N THR A 24 -2.49 5.88 -16.61
CA THR A 24 -1.86 5.34 -15.42
C THR A 24 -0.36 5.61 -15.46
N GLU A 25 0.21 5.92 -14.30
CA GLU A 25 1.64 5.98 -14.09
C GLU A 25 2.14 4.74 -13.34
N ASN A 26 3.14 4.06 -13.90
CA ASN A 26 3.91 3.09 -13.15
C ASN A 26 4.91 3.85 -12.26
N ILE A 27 4.51 4.12 -11.02
CA ILE A 27 5.32 4.84 -10.03
C ILE A 27 6.64 4.13 -9.72
N TYR A 28 6.73 2.83 -10.01
CA TYR A 28 7.93 2.03 -9.78
C TYR A 28 8.92 2.08 -10.95
N LEU A 29 8.71 2.90 -11.97
CA LEU A 29 9.81 3.28 -12.89
C LEU A 29 10.89 4.09 -12.17
N ASP A 30 10.51 4.79 -11.09
CA ASP A 30 11.41 5.51 -10.21
C ASP A 30 12.15 4.55 -9.27
N LYS A 31 13.48 4.57 -9.33
CA LYS A 31 14.36 3.72 -8.51
C LYS A 31 14.31 4.07 -7.03
N HIS A 32 13.98 5.31 -6.66
CA HIS A 32 13.81 5.70 -5.28
C HIS A 32 12.54 5.10 -4.67
N LYS A 33 11.44 5.08 -5.43
CA LYS A 33 10.18 4.45 -5.01
C LYS A 33 10.31 2.93 -4.92
N GLN A 34 11.11 2.32 -5.81
CA GLN A 34 11.51 0.90 -5.69
C GLN A 34 12.27 0.65 -4.38
N GLU A 35 13.27 1.47 -4.05
CA GLU A 35 14.08 1.29 -2.85
C GLU A 35 13.27 1.49 -1.56
N ASN A 36 12.41 2.51 -1.51
CA ASN A 36 11.49 2.71 -0.39
C ASN A 36 10.59 1.50 -0.17
N LEU A 37 10.01 0.95 -1.25
CA LEU A 37 9.21 -0.27 -1.16
C LEU A 37 10.05 -1.47 -0.71
N ARG A 38 11.29 -1.62 -1.19
CA ARG A 38 12.20 -2.69 -0.78
C ARG A 38 12.51 -2.62 0.70
N LEU A 39 12.88 -1.45 1.22
CA LEU A 39 13.17 -1.23 2.63
C LEU A 39 11.94 -1.55 3.50
N TYR A 40 10.76 -1.10 3.08
CA TYR A 40 9.49 -1.42 3.75
C TYR A 40 9.23 -2.93 3.81
N LEU A 41 9.30 -3.63 2.68
CA LEU A 41 9.05 -5.08 2.63
C LEU A 41 10.09 -5.86 3.44
N MET A 42 11.37 -5.45 3.40
CA MET A 42 12.44 -6.04 4.20
C MET A 42 12.26 -5.79 5.70
N ALA A 43 11.73 -4.63 6.10
CA ALA A 43 11.37 -4.35 7.48
C ALA A 43 10.21 -5.25 7.94
N LEU A 44 9.21 -5.49 7.09
CA LEU A 44 8.13 -6.43 7.37
C LEU A 44 8.61 -7.87 7.54
N CYS A 45 9.65 -8.31 6.83
CA CYS A 45 10.25 -9.62 7.06
C CYS A 45 10.70 -9.82 8.52
N LYS A 46 11.18 -8.73 9.16
CA LYS A 46 11.57 -8.72 10.57
C LYS A 46 10.34 -8.60 11.49
N ASN A 47 9.37 -7.76 11.13
CA ASN A 47 8.14 -7.54 11.91
C ASN A 47 7.19 -8.74 11.91
N LYS A 48 7.23 -9.59 10.87
CA LYS A 48 6.35 -10.76 10.67
C LYS A 48 4.87 -10.37 10.74
N PRO A 49 4.35 -9.62 9.74
CA PRO A 49 2.97 -9.16 9.74
C PRO A 49 2.00 -10.34 9.84
N THR A 50 0.98 -10.22 10.71
CA THR A 50 -0.05 -11.26 10.88
C THR A 50 -1.32 -10.98 10.09
N TYR A 51 -1.45 -9.78 9.52
CA TYR A 51 -2.59 -9.37 8.73
C TYR A 51 -2.17 -8.41 7.61
N MET A 52 -3.06 -8.27 6.62
CA MET A 52 -2.86 -7.42 5.45
C MET A 52 -4.00 -6.42 5.29
N LEU A 53 -3.67 -5.17 5.01
CA LEU A 53 -4.61 -4.13 4.59
C LEU A 53 -4.47 -3.90 3.09
N VAL A 54 -5.59 -3.96 2.36
CA VAL A 54 -5.62 -3.75 0.91
C VAL A 54 -6.44 -2.50 0.58
N GLY A 55 -5.79 -1.50 0.01
CA GLY A 55 -6.39 -0.27 -0.49
C GLY A 55 -6.80 -0.33 -1.96
N GLU A 56 -7.26 0.78 -2.52
CA GLU A 56 -7.69 0.85 -3.91
C GLU A 56 -6.50 0.98 -4.89
N ALA A 57 -5.79 2.10 -4.82
CA ALA A 57 -4.66 2.43 -5.68
C ALA A 57 -3.81 3.53 -5.02
N PRO A 58 -2.53 3.70 -5.40
CA PRO A 58 -1.72 4.82 -4.98
C PRO A 58 -2.41 6.17 -5.22
N GLY A 59 -2.47 7.00 -4.18
CA GLY A 59 -2.85 8.42 -4.29
C GLY A 59 -1.65 9.29 -4.63
N TYR A 60 -1.85 10.36 -5.41
CA TYR A 60 -0.77 11.23 -5.89
C TYR A 60 0.00 12.00 -4.80
N LYS A 61 -0.49 12.03 -3.54
CA LYS A 61 0.17 12.68 -2.39
C LYS A 61 0.73 11.70 -1.36
N GLY A 62 0.34 10.43 -1.44
CA GLY A 62 0.75 9.39 -0.50
C GLY A 62 1.68 8.40 -1.18
N CYS A 63 1.16 7.20 -1.41
CA CYS A 63 1.90 6.10 -2.05
C CYS A 63 2.47 6.47 -3.42
N GLY A 64 1.84 7.37 -4.18
CA GLY A 64 2.38 7.86 -5.45
C GLY A 64 3.71 8.61 -5.32
N VAL A 65 3.98 9.20 -4.15
CA VAL A 65 5.24 9.91 -3.83
C VAL A 65 6.24 8.95 -3.18
N THR A 66 5.80 8.12 -2.23
CA THR A 66 6.71 7.29 -1.42
C THR A 66 7.04 5.94 -2.05
N GLY A 67 6.17 5.42 -2.91
CA GLY A 67 6.18 4.02 -3.36
C GLY A 67 5.56 3.03 -2.36
N ILE A 68 5.16 3.48 -1.16
CA ILE A 68 4.69 2.62 -0.07
C ILE A 68 3.18 2.78 0.13
N PRO A 69 2.38 1.70 0.08
CA PRO A 69 0.93 1.74 0.26
C PRO A 69 0.51 2.40 1.59
N PHE A 70 -0.57 3.19 1.54
CA PHE A 70 -1.12 3.98 2.65
C PHE A 70 -0.11 4.88 3.38
N THR A 71 0.99 5.27 2.72
CA THR A 71 2.09 5.97 3.37
C THR A 71 2.47 7.20 2.57
N ASP A 72 2.31 8.38 3.18
CA ASP A 72 2.91 9.62 2.70
C ASP A 72 4.29 9.84 3.35
N GLU A 73 4.99 10.90 2.96
CA GLU A 73 6.33 11.18 3.49
C GLU A 73 6.34 11.46 5.01
N ASN A 74 5.27 12.04 5.56
CA ASN A 74 5.15 12.28 6.99
C ASN A 74 5.02 10.95 7.77
N GLU A 75 4.15 10.05 7.32
CA GLU A 75 3.96 8.74 7.95
C GLU A 75 5.19 7.85 7.76
N MET A 76 5.84 7.89 6.58
CA MET A 76 7.10 7.19 6.34
C MET A 76 8.17 7.60 7.35
N LYS A 77 8.38 8.91 7.55
CA LYS A 77 9.33 9.45 8.52
C LYS A 77 9.03 9.02 9.95
N ASN A 78 7.75 9.02 10.34
CA ASN A 78 7.35 8.79 11.72
C ASN A 78 7.26 7.31 12.11
N HIS A 79 7.05 6.41 11.13
CA HIS A 79 6.71 5.02 11.41
C HIS A 79 7.60 3.98 10.72
N LEU A 80 8.30 4.35 9.66
CA LEU A 80 9.12 3.40 8.88
C LEU A 80 10.62 3.71 8.95
N GLY A 81 11.01 4.97 8.76
CA GLY A 81 12.41 5.38 8.82
C GLY A 81 12.68 6.72 8.15
N THR A 82 13.93 7.16 8.22
CA THR A 82 14.42 8.44 7.69
C THR A 82 15.45 8.22 6.58
N TYR A 83 16.03 9.32 6.08
CA TYR A 83 17.12 9.28 5.11
C TYR A 83 18.37 8.55 5.62
N GLN A 84 18.58 8.51 6.95
CA GLN A 84 19.72 7.81 7.56
C GLN A 84 19.58 6.29 7.43
N GLU A 85 18.35 5.80 7.45
CA GLU A 85 18.00 4.40 7.21
C GLU A 85 17.83 4.06 5.72
N GLY A 86 18.07 5.04 4.83
CA GLY A 86 18.06 4.85 3.37
C GLY A 86 16.74 5.20 2.67
N TYR A 87 15.71 5.64 3.39
CA TYR A 87 14.46 6.07 2.76
C TYR A 87 14.65 7.38 1.99
N TYR A 88 14.14 7.40 0.77
CA TYR A 88 14.12 8.58 -0.08
C TYR A 88 12.91 9.46 0.23
N PHE A 89 13.15 10.77 0.26
CA PHE A 89 12.15 11.83 0.39
C PHE A 89 12.35 12.81 -0.76
N GLU A 90 11.27 13.22 -1.44
CA GLU A 90 11.34 14.21 -2.52
C GLU A 90 11.79 15.57 -1.98
N ASN A 91 11.23 15.98 -0.84
CA ASN A 91 11.63 17.20 -0.15
C ASN A 91 11.54 17.08 1.36
N ILE A 92 12.67 16.77 2.01
CA ILE A 92 12.73 16.59 3.46
C ILE A 92 12.33 17.83 4.29
N LYS A 93 12.36 19.03 3.68
CA LYS A 93 11.93 20.28 4.33
C LYS A 93 10.43 20.52 4.26
N CYS A 94 9.73 19.86 3.33
CA CYS A 94 8.30 20.03 3.09
C CYS A 94 7.68 18.68 2.73
N LEU A 95 7.45 17.86 3.75
CA LEU A 95 6.91 16.51 3.58
C LEU A 95 5.46 16.57 3.10
N GLN A 96 5.15 15.79 2.06
CA GLN A 96 3.78 15.58 1.62
C GLN A 96 2.94 14.88 2.69
N LYS A 97 1.66 15.27 2.75
CA LYS A 97 0.66 14.71 3.67
C LYS A 97 -0.61 14.32 2.93
N GLU A 98 -1.09 13.12 3.19
CA GLU A 98 -2.34 12.56 2.71
C GLU A 98 -3.22 12.20 3.91
N ASN A 99 -4.40 12.81 4.00
CA ASN A 99 -5.33 12.60 5.13
C ASN A 99 -5.66 11.12 5.37
N SER A 100 -5.78 10.31 4.31
CA SER A 100 -6.10 8.89 4.44
C SER A 100 -4.95 8.10 5.05
N ALA A 101 -3.70 8.40 4.67
CA ALA A 101 -2.50 7.79 5.23
C ALA A 101 -2.41 8.06 6.74
N GLY A 102 -2.49 9.33 7.16
CA GLY A 102 -2.44 9.68 8.58
C GLY A 102 -3.57 9.07 9.43
N ILE A 103 -4.78 8.91 8.88
CA ILE A 103 -5.88 8.24 9.59
C ILE A 103 -5.58 6.74 9.78
N ILE A 104 -5.11 6.07 8.73
CA ILE A 104 -4.82 4.63 8.76
C ILE A 104 -3.63 4.35 9.69
N TRP A 105 -2.54 5.09 9.56
CA TRP A 105 -1.38 4.98 10.45
C TRP A 105 -1.74 5.31 11.89
N GLY A 106 -2.51 6.38 12.14
CA GLY A 106 -2.99 6.70 13.48
C GLY A 106 -3.81 5.56 14.11
N ALA A 107 -4.66 4.89 13.32
CA ALA A 107 -5.43 3.73 13.80
C ALA A 107 -4.54 2.50 14.04
N ILE A 108 -3.54 2.24 13.19
CA ILE A 108 -2.55 1.17 13.37
C ILE A 108 -1.79 1.39 14.68
N GLN A 109 -1.26 2.61 14.89
CA GLN A 109 -0.50 2.94 16.10
C GLN A 109 -1.36 2.83 17.37
N ALA A 110 -2.63 3.23 17.30
CA ALA A 110 -3.56 3.14 18.43
C ALA A 110 -3.85 1.69 18.88
N ARG A 111 -3.51 0.67 18.08
CA ARG A 111 -3.58 -0.73 18.50
C ARG A 111 -2.55 -1.10 19.57
N ASN A 112 -1.45 -0.35 19.67
CA ASN A 112 -0.38 -0.55 20.66
C ASN A 112 0.20 -1.99 20.72
N ASP A 113 0.11 -2.75 19.62
CA ASP A 113 0.63 -4.12 19.53
C ASP A 113 2.03 -4.20 18.89
N GLY A 114 2.57 -3.07 18.43
CA GLY A 114 3.87 -2.97 17.75
C GLY A 114 3.93 -3.66 16.38
N LYS A 115 2.78 -4.08 15.85
CA LYS A 115 2.70 -4.78 14.57
C LYS A 115 2.37 -3.82 13.45
N ILE A 116 3.18 -3.84 12.41
CA ILE A 116 2.91 -3.14 11.16
C ILE A 116 2.28 -4.15 10.20
N PRO A 117 1.06 -3.93 9.70
CA PRO A 117 0.47 -4.83 8.73
C PRO A 117 1.23 -4.80 7.40
N LEU A 118 1.07 -5.88 6.63
CA LEU A 118 1.38 -5.81 5.22
C LEU A 118 0.34 -4.92 4.55
N MET A 119 0.75 -3.76 4.05
CA MET A 119 -0.11 -2.82 3.36
C MET A 119 0.13 -2.93 1.87
N TRP A 120 -0.95 -3.02 1.10
CA TRP A 120 -0.90 -3.11 -0.35
C TRP A 120 -2.07 -2.40 -1.02
N ASN A 121 -1.97 -2.18 -2.32
CA ASN A 121 -3.05 -1.63 -3.14
C ASN A 121 -3.59 -2.68 -4.10
N ALA A 122 -4.91 -2.69 -4.27
CA ALA A 122 -5.62 -3.53 -5.22
C ALA A 122 -5.07 -3.35 -6.64
N TYR A 123 -4.76 -2.11 -7.02
CA TYR A 123 -3.98 -1.77 -8.19
C TYR A 123 -2.69 -1.05 -7.77
N PRO A 124 -1.48 -1.56 -8.05
CA PRO A 124 -0.25 -1.02 -7.48
C PRO A 124 0.29 0.22 -8.22
N PHE A 125 -0.31 0.61 -9.34
CA PHE A 125 0.11 1.76 -10.15
C PHE A 125 -0.85 2.93 -9.95
N HIS A 126 -0.46 4.16 -10.30
CA HIS A 126 -1.25 5.37 -10.04
C HIS A 126 -2.17 5.73 -11.23
N PRO A 127 -3.48 5.38 -11.19
CA PRO A 127 -4.45 5.81 -12.18
C PRO A 127 -4.89 7.26 -11.96
N PHE A 128 -4.89 8.05 -13.04
CA PHE A 128 -5.29 9.45 -13.01
C PHE A 128 -6.40 9.75 -14.02
N LYS A 129 -7.01 10.94 -13.89
CA LYS A 129 -8.01 11.44 -14.85
C LYS A 129 -7.30 12.04 -16.06
N GLU A 130 -7.93 11.92 -17.23
CA GLU A 130 -7.43 12.52 -18.47
C GLU A 130 -7.12 14.00 -18.28
N ASN A 131 -5.96 14.43 -18.80
CA ASN A 131 -5.42 15.79 -18.65
C ASN A 131 -5.17 16.27 -17.20
N LYS A 132 -5.23 15.38 -16.20
CA LYS A 132 -5.04 15.71 -14.78
C LYS A 132 -4.18 14.66 -14.06
N ARG A 133 -2.86 14.67 -14.29
CA ARG A 133 -1.92 13.73 -13.64
C ARG A 133 -1.96 13.79 -12.12
N LEU A 134 -2.13 14.98 -11.53
CA LEU A 134 -2.28 15.16 -10.08
C LEU A 134 -3.73 14.93 -9.63
N SER A 135 -4.30 13.77 -9.97
CA SER A 135 -5.65 13.39 -9.57
C SER A 135 -5.79 11.89 -9.42
N ASN A 136 -6.68 11.46 -8.54
CA ASN A 136 -6.98 10.04 -8.37
C ASN A 136 -8.15 9.64 -9.27
N ARG A 137 -8.03 8.50 -9.93
CA ARG A 137 -9.12 7.80 -10.62
C ARG A 137 -9.26 6.39 -10.08
N LYS A 138 -10.48 5.86 -10.04
CA LYS A 138 -10.70 4.45 -9.72
C LYS A 138 -10.14 3.52 -10.80
N PRO A 139 -9.39 2.44 -10.46
CA PRO A 139 -8.93 1.47 -11.42
C PRO A 139 -10.10 0.71 -12.08
N ASN A 140 -9.93 0.34 -13.35
CA ASN A 140 -10.89 -0.45 -14.11
C ASN A 140 -10.68 -1.95 -13.88
N LYS A 141 -11.54 -2.78 -14.48
CA LYS A 141 -11.49 -4.25 -14.29
C LYS A 141 -10.17 -4.87 -14.78
N THR A 142 -9.66 -4.44 -15.94
CA THR A 142 -8.40 -4.95 -16.50
C THR A 142 -7.21 -4.57 -15.62
N GLU A 143 -7.19 -3.33 -15.12
CA GLU A 143 -6.20 -2.86 -14.15
C GLU A 143 -6.23 -3.69 -12.86
N LEU A 144 -7.42 -3.99 -12.34
CA LEU A 144 -7.58 -4.86 -11.15
C LEU A 144 -7.16 -6.31 -11.39
N ILE A 145 -7.27 -6.83 -12.62
CA ILE A 145 -6.77 -8.18 -12.96
C ILE A 145 -5.24 -8.21 -12.87
N VAL A 146 -4.56 -7.19 -13.41
CA VAL A 146 -3.10 -7.04 -13.27
C VAL A 146 -2.71 -6.94 -11.80
N GLY A 147 -3.35 -6.04 -11.05
CA GLY A 147 -3.05 -5.83 -9.64
C GLY A 147 -3.28 -7.07 -8.77
N LYS A 148 -4.26 -7.92 -9.11
CA LYS A 148 -4.51 -9.19 -8.42
C LYS A 148 -3.27 -10.10 -8.42
N SER A 149 -2.53 -10.17 -9.53
CA SER A 149 -1.30 -10.99 -9.61
C SER A 149 -0.24 -10.59 -8.58
N TYR A 150 -0.04 -9.29 -8.37
CA TYR A 150 0.91 -8.75 -7.39
C TYR A 150 0.43 -8.96 -5.96
N LEU A 151 -0.87 -8.80 -5.73
CA LEU A 151 -1.50 -9.07 -4.46
C LEU A 151 -1.30 -10.55 -4.05
N GLU A 152 -1.60 -11.49 -4.94
CA GLU A 152 -1.44 -12.93 -4.69
C GLU A 152 0.03 -13.31 -4.42
N GLU A 153 0.97 -12.70 -5.14
CA GLU A 153 2.40 -12.91 -4.92
C GLU A 153 2.84 -12.45 -3.52
N LEU A 154 2.41 -11.27 -3.07
CA LEU A 154 2.72 -10.79 -1.72
C LEU A 154 2.07 -11.63 -0.62
N ILE A 155 0.83 -12.08 -0.82
CA ILE A 155 0.17 -13.02 0.09
C ILE A 155 1.01 -14.31 0.20
N ASP A 156 1.57 -14.82 -0.90
CA ASP A 156 2.44 -15.99 -0.87
C ASP A 156 3.79 -15.71 -0.20
N ILE A 157 4.43 -14.57 -0.50
CA ILE A 157 5.73 -14.21 0.08
C ILE A 157 5.65 -14.10 1.60
N PHE A 158 4.63 -13.43 2.12
CA PHE A 158 4.44 -13.18 3.55
C PHE A 158 3.58 -14.22 4.26
N LYS A 159 3.00 -15.17 3.51
CA LYS A 159 2.14 -16.25 4.03
C LYS A 159 0.97 -15.72 4.87
N ILE A 160 0.35 -14.62 4.41
CA ILE A 160 -0.80 -14.02 5.09
C ILE A 160 -2.00 -14.97 4.97
N PRO A 161 -2.64 -15.37 6.09
CA PRO A 161 -3.84 -16.18 6.04
C PRO A 161 -4.97 -15.44 5.32
N LYS A 162 -5.75 -16.14 4.48
CA LYS A 162 -6.88 -15.53 3.74
C LYS A 162 -7.87 -14.80 4.66
N ASN A 163 -8.08 -15.34 5.85
CA ASN A 163 -8.98 -14.76 6.84
C ASN A 163 -8.42 -13.46 7.47
N ASP A 164 -7.14 -13.15 7.31
CA ASP A 164 -6.49 -11.97 7.90
C ASP A 164 -6.13 -10.92 6.84
N ILE A 165 -6.87 -10.93 5.73
CA ILE A 165 -6.80 -9.91 4.68
C ILE A 165 -8.03 -9.03 4.76
N TYR A 166 -7.82 -7.72 4.92
CA TYR A 166 -8.85 -6.73 5.14
C TYR A 166 -8.89 -5.73 3.99
N ALA A 167 -10.06 -5.58 3.38
CA ALA A 167 -10.31 -4.60 2.33
C ALA A 167 -10.61 -3.23 2.94
N VAL A 168 -9.82 -2.22 2.63
CA VAL A 168 -10.09 -0.82 3.00
C VAL A 168 -10.76 -0.13 1.81
N GLY A 169 -12.09 -0.05 1.86
CA GLY A 169 -12.92 0.49 0.79
C GLY A 169 -13.47 -0.54 -0.19
N ARG A 170 -14.49 -0.12 -0.96
CA ARG A 170 -15.32 -1.03 -1.77
C ARG A 170 -14.60 -1.62 -2.98
N VAL A 171 -13.59 -0.93 -3.51
CA VAL A 171 -12.83 -1.42 -4.67
C VAL A 171 -11.92 -2.58 -4.28
N ALA A 172 -11.16 -2.42 -3.18
CA ALA A 172 -10.41 -3.53 -2.59
C ALA A 172 -11.33 -4.70 -2.23
N GLN A 173 -12.50 -4.42 -1.66
CA GLN A 173 -13.47 -5.47 -1.30
C GLN A 173 -13.92 -6.27 -2.52
N SER A 174 -14.27 -5.58 -3.61
CA SER A 174 -14.69 -6.22 -4.85
C SER A 174 -13.56 -7.07 -5.45
N GLN A 175 -12.32 -6.58 -5.43
CA GLN A 175 -11.19 -7.34 -5.97
C GLN A 175 -10.88 -8.57 -5.13
N LEU A 176 -10.96 -8.48 -3.80
CA LEU A 176 -10.68 -9.58 -2.89
C LEU A 176 -11.77 -10.67 -2.86
N GLY A 177 -12.90 -10.48 -3.56
CA GLY A 177 -14.04 -11.41 -3.53
C GLY A 177 -13.69 -12.87 -3.90
N TYR A 178 -12.63 -13.10 -4.67
CA TYR A 178 -12.17 -14.46 -5.01
C TYR A 178 -11.56 -15.22 -3.82
N LEU A 179 -11.23 -14.53 -2.73
CA LEU A 179 -10.71 -15.14 -1.51
C LEU A 179 -11.82 -15.66 -0.58
N GLY A 180 -13.08 -15.38 -0.88
CA GLY A 180 -14.24 -15.75 -0.07
C GLY A 180 -14.82 -14.58 0.72
N ALA A 181 -15.19 -14.81 1.98
CA ALA A 181 -15.77 -13.77 2.84
C ALA A 181 -14.72 -12.69 3.19
N VAL A 182 -14.74 -11.58 2.45
CA VAL A 182 -13.79 -10.47 2.62
C VAL A 182 -14.17 -9.63 3.83
N LYS A 183 -13.22 -9.44 4.76
CA LYS A 183 -13.37 -8.52 5.89
C LYS A 183 -13.25 -7.08 5.39
N TYR A 184 -14.30 -6.29 5.55
CA TYR A 184 -14.40 -4.92 5.04
C TYR A 184 -14.13 -3.88 6.12
N ILE A 185 -13.33 -2.87 5.79
CA ILE A 185 -13.09 -1.66 6.57
C ILE A 185 -13.51 -0.47 5.68
N CYS A 186 -14.25 0.48 6.27
CA CYS A 186 -14.66 1.68 5.56
C CYS A 186 -13.45 2.52 5.15
N HIS A 187 -13.45 3.10 3.95
CA HIS A 187 -12.36 4.00 3.54
C HIS A 187 -12.47 5.33 4.30
N PRO A 188 -11.36 5.93 4.79
CA PRO A 188 -11.40 7.11 5.66
C PRO A 188 -11.87 8.41 4.96
N SER A 189 -11.97 8.41 3.63
CA SER A 189 -12.46 9.54 2.83
C SER A 189 -13.97 9.78 2.99
N HIS A 190 -14.44 10.98 2.63
CA HIS A 190 -15.89 11.30 2.51
C HIS A 190 -16.71 10.99 3.77
N GLY A 191 -16.13 11.23 4.95
CA GLY A 191 -16.79 11.02 6.25
C GLY A 191 -16.54 9.66 6.90
N GLY A 192 -15.94 8.69 6.20
CA GLY A 192 -15.70 7.33 6.72
C GLY A 192 -14.56 7.17 7.74
N LYS A 193 -14.10 8.28 8.36
CA LYS A 193 -12.95 8.27 9.27
C LYS A 193 -13.22 7.39 10.50
N ALA A 194 -14.35 7.58 11.17
CA ALA A 194 -14.65 6.88 12.42
C ALA A 194 -14.79 5.37 12.18
N GLU A 195 -15.47 4.97 11.11
CA GLU A 195 -15.65 3.58 10.72
C GLU A 195 -14.34 2.93 10.27
N CYS A 196 -13.46 3.68 9.58
CA CYS A 196 -12.12 3.21 9.23
C CYS A 196 -11.31 2.89 10.49
N VAL A 197 -11.26 3.84 11.44
CA VAL A 197 -10.51 3.70 12.69
C VAL A 197 -11.04 2.51 13.50
N ASN A 198 -12.36 2.44 13.71
CA ASN A 198 -12.99 1.35 14.45
C ASN A 198 -12.76 -0.01 13.77
N GLY A 199 -12.81 -0.05 12.43
CA GLY A 199 -12.51 -1.26 11.66
C GLY A 199 -11.08 -1.77 11.92
N ILE A 200 -10.07 -0.89 11.87
CA ILE A 200 -8.67 -1.25 12.13
C ILE A 200 -8.45 -1.67 13.59
N LEU A 201 -9.06 -0.97 14.55
CA LEU A 201 -8.98 -1.31 15.97
C LEU A 201 -9.63 -2.67 16.28
N SER A 202 -10.63 -3.09 15.51
CA SER A 202 -11.34 -4.37 15.69
C SER A 202 -10.60 -5.59 15.14
N ILE A 203 -9.47 -5.41 14.44
CA ILE A 203 -8.66 -6.51 13.90
C ILE A 203 -8.09 -7.34 15.06
N LYS A 204 -8.34 -8.65 15.04
CA LYS A 204 -7.87 -9.60 16.05
C LYS A 204 -6.41 -10.00 15.84
#